data_AF-A0A2E4RJL7-F1
#
_entry.id   AF-A0A2E4RJL7-F1
#
_cell.length_a   1.000
_cell.length_b   1.000
_cell.length_c   1.000
_cell.angle_alpha   90.00
_cell.angle_beta   90.00
_cell.angle_gamma   90.00
#
_symmetry.space_group_name_H-M   'P 1'
#
loop_
_entity.id
_entity.type
_entity.pdbx_description
1 polymer ?
#
loop_
_entity_poly.entity_id
_entity_poly.type
_entity_poly.pdbx_seq_one_letter_code
_entity_poly.pdbx_strand_id
1 'polypeptide(L)' 'MWIRAMTDLGPTRIRVQSICAYQYIKEESGEGEVLLIYTADNTLFEIHENVSEVLETLDNNFENDFIN' A
#
# COMPACT_ATOMS: atom_id res chain seq x y z
N MET A 1 -1.81 -13.01 4.73
CA MET A 1 -0.49 -12.45 4.40
C MET A 1 -0.29 -11.14 5.16
N TRP A 2 0.95 -10.80 5.50
CA TRP A 2 1.33 -9.53 6.11
C TRP A 2 2.32 -8.83 5.19
N ILE A 3 2.19 -7.51 5.04
CA ILE A 3 3.17 -6.67 4.34
C ILE A 3 3.88 -5.77 5.33
N ARG A 4 5.15 -5.46 5.07
CA ARG A 4 5.90 -4.44 5.80
C ARG A 4 5.90 -3.16 4.96
N ALA A 5 5.37 -2.10 5.53
CA ALA A 5 5.27 -0.77 4.95
C ALA A 5 6.10 0.21 5.76
N MET A 6 6.75 1.17 5.09
CA MET A 6 7.48 2.26 5.73
C MET A 6 6.63 3.52 5.68
N THR A 7 6.07 3.91 6.83
CA THR A 7 5.35 5.17 7.01
C THR A 7 6.27 6.19 7.67
N ASP A 8 5.84 7.45 7.74
CA ASP A 8 6.57 8.52 8.43
C ASP A 8 6.81 8.24 9.93
N LEU A 9 5.94 7.41 10.54
CA LEU A 9 6.08 6.98 11.93
C LEU A 9 7.01 5.77 12.09
N GLY A 10 7.45 5.18 10.99
CA GLY A 10 8.37 4.04 10.93
C GLY A 10 7.76 2.77 10.33
N PRO A 11 8.44 1.62 10.52
CA PRO A 11 8.01 0.36 9.93
C PRO A 11 6.70 -0.15 10.55
N THR A 12 5.70 -0.34 9.71
CA THR A 12 4.38 -0.85 10.07
C THR A 12 4.10 -2.17 9.36
N ARG A 13 3.49 -3.13 10.07
CA ARG A 13 3.01 -4.38 9.46
C ARG A 13 1.51 -4.30 9.24
N ILE A 14 1.07 -4.43 7.99
CA ILE A 14 -0.35 -4.33 7.60
C ILE A 14 -0.84 -5.73 7.20
N ARG A 15 -2.00 -6.12 7.71
CA ARG A 15 -2.64 -7.39 7.34
C ARG A 15 -3.33 -7.20 5.99
N VAL A 16 -2.91 -7.94 4.97
CA VAL A 16 -3.44 -7.74 3.60
C VAL A 16 -4.95 -7.96 3.53
N GLN A 17 -5.47 -8.93 4.29
CA GLN A 17 -6.90 -9.21 4.38
C GLN A 17 -7.75 -8.07 4.96
N SER A 18 -7.15 -7.08 5.64
CA SER A 18 -7.88 -5.91 6.11
C SER A 18 -7.86 -4.76 5.12
N ILE A 19 -7.07 -4.84 4.05
CA ILE A 19 -6.99 -3.82 3.00
C ILE A 19 -8.23 -3.92 2.12
N CYS A 20 -8.93 -2.81 1.93
CA CYS A 20 -10.10 -2.72 1.06
C CYS A 20 -9.83 -1.94 -0.24
N ALA A 21 -8.80 -1.08 -0.24
CA ALA A 21 -8.36 -0.35 -1.43
C ALA A 21 -6.91 0.12 -1.23
N TYR A 22 -6.23 0.41 -2.35
CA TYR A 22 -4.98 1.17 -2.35
C TYR A 22 -4.96 2.15 -3.52
N GLN A 23 -4.21 3.23 -3.38
CA GLN A 23 -4.03 4.23 -4.42
C GLN A 23 -2.55 4.58 -4.54
N TYR A 24 -2.02 4.41 -5.74
CA TYR A 24 -0.68 4.84 -6.09
C TYR A 24 -0.72 6.25 -6.70
N ILE A 25 0.05 7.17 -6.13
CA ILE A 25 0.14 8.56 -6.55
C ILE A 25 1.58 8.84 -6.97
N LYS A 26 1.73 9.27 -8.23
CA LYS A 26 3.00 9.75 -8.76
C LYS A 26 2.94 11.26 -8.86
N GLU A 27 3.71 11.97 -8.04
CA GLU A 27 3.71 13.42 -8.10
C GLU A 27 4.44 13.93 -9.35
N GLU A 28 3.81 14.85 -10.09
CA GLU A 28 4.35 15.37 -11.35
C GLU A 28 5.57 16.30 -11.16
N SER A 29 5.86 16.71 -9.92
CA SER A 29 6.80 17.80 -9.62
C SER A 29 8.12 17.36 -8.97
N GLY A 30 8.47 16.08 -9.04
CA GLY A 30 9.72 15.55 -8.48
C GLY A 30 9.69 15.25 -6.97
N GLU A 31 8.53 15.36 -6.32
CA GLU A 31 8.31 15.02 -4.92
C GLU A 31 7.79 13.58 -4.78
N GLY A 32 8.67 12.61 -5.03
CA GLY A 32 8.48 11.21 -4.61
C GLY A 32 7.27 10.45 -5.20
N GLU A 33 7.16 9.20 -4.76
CA GLU A 33 6.01 8.33 -5.01
C GLU A 33 5.30 8.12 -3.66
N VAL A 34 3.98 8.10 -3.65
CA VAL A 34 3.18 7.85 -2.43
C VAL A 34 2.21 6.71 -2.70
N LEU A 35 2.10 5.78 -1.75
CA LEU A 35 1.09 4.74 -1.75
C LEU A 35 0.18 4.89 -0.54
N LEU A 36 -1.10 5.08 -0.81
CA LEU A 36 -2.17 5.13 0.18
C LEU A 36 -2.79 3.75 0.31
N ILE A 37 -2.87 3.22 1.52
CA ILE A 37 -3.53 1.94 1.82
C ILE A 37 -4.71 2.19 2.75
N TYR A 38 -5.90 1.78 2.31
CA TYR A 38 -7.15 1.90 3.05
C TYR A 38 -7.54 0.55 3.64
N THR A 39 -7.82 0.50 4.93
CA THR A 39 -8.31 -0.71 5.60
C THR A 39 -9.79 -0.63 5.94
N ALA A 40 -10.44 -1.79 6.08
CA ALA A 40 -11.86 -1.90 6.39
C ALA A 40 -12.27 -1.29 7.74
N ASP A 41 -11.31 -1.05 8.64
CA ASP A 41 -11.52 -0.34 9.92
C ASP A 41 -11.37 1.20 9.80
N ASN A 42 -11.28 1.73 8.57
CA ASN A 42 -11.08 3.14 8.24
C ASN A 42 -9.70 3.70 8.61
N THR A 43 -8.68 2.84 8.78
CA THR A 43 -7.30 3.30 8.91
C THR A 43 -6.72 3.62 7.53
N LEU A 44 -5.96 4.72 7.45
CA LEU A 44 -5.15 5.08 6.29
C LEU A 44 -3.68 4.94 6.63
N PHE A 45 -2.92 4.23 5.79
CA PHE A 45 -1.47 4.23 5.82
C PHE A 45 -0.92 4.95 4.61
N GLU A 46 -0.02 5.90 4.84
CA GLU A 46 0.74 6.61 3.81
C GLU A 46 2.16 6.06 3.78
N ILE A 47 2.61 5.59 2.62
CA ILE A 47 3.90 4.95 2.40
C ILE A 47 4.73 5.81 1.46
N HIS A 48 5.97 6.11 1.84
CA HIS A 48 6.87 7.02 1.11
C HIS A 48 8.21 6.40 0.68
N GLU A 49 8.72 5.37 1.38
CA GLU A 49 10.09 4.87 1.13
C GLU A 49 10.16 3.57 0.32
N ASN A 50 9.24 2.63 0.55
CA ASN A 50 9.25 1.31 -0.11
C ASN A 50 8.01 1.10 -0.99
N VAL A 51 7.55 2.18 -1.62
CA VAL A 51 6.31 2.22 -2.41
C VAL A 51 6.27 1.13 -3.48
N SER A 52 7.30 1.03 -4.32
CA SER A 52 7.28 0.09 -5.45
C SER A 52 7.21 -1.39 -5.00
N GLU A 53 7.91 -1.76 -3.94
CA GLU A 53 7.88 -3.13 -3.36
C GLU A 53 6.49 -3.45 -2.81
N VAL A 54 5.89 -2.51 -2.08
CA VAL A 54 4.56 -2.70 -1.50
C VAL A 54 3.50 -2.75 -2.60
N LEU A 55 3.59 -1.88 -3.61
CA LEU A 55 2.69 -1.85 -4.76
C LEU A 55 2.70 -3.18 -5.52
N GLU A 56 3.88 -3.69 -5.88
CA GLU A 56 4.02 -5.00 -6.57
C GLU A 56 3.41 -6.13 -5.73
N THR A 57 3.59 -6.09 -4.41
CA THR A 57 2.99 -7.10 -3.52
C THR A 57 1.47 -7.03 -3.49
N LEU A 58 0.90 -5.81 -3.53
CA LEU A 58 -0.55 -5.60 -3.57
C LEU A 58 -1.14 -6.00 -4.92
N ASP A 59 -0.55 -5.58 -6.04
CA ASP A 59 -1.00 -5.95 -7.39
C ASP A 59 -1.04 -7.48 -7.55
N ASN A 60 0.04 -8.17 -7.16
CA ASN A 60 0.08 -9.64 -7.17
C ASN A 60 -0.99 -10.29 -6.27
N ASN A 61 -1.41 -9.63 -5.19
CA ASN A 61 -2.45 -10.17 -4.32
C ASN A 61 -3.85 -9.94 -4.90
N PHE A 62 -4.12 -8.73 -5.38
CA PHE A 62 -5.45 -8.32 -5.84
C PHE A 62 -5.75 -8.79 -7.28
N GLU A 63 -4.78 -8.92 -8.18
CA GLU A 63 -5.02 -9.54 -9.51
C GLU A 63 -5.56 -10.96 -9.37
N ASN A 64 -5.08 -11.71 -8.39
CA ASN A 64 -5.59 -13.04 -8.08
C ASN A 64 -7.04 -13.03 -7.57
N ASP A 65 -7.49 -11.94 -6.95
CA ASP A 65 -8.87 -11.80 -6.45
C ASP A 65 -9.85 -11.33 -7.55
N PHE A 66 -9.38 -10.66 -8.62
CA PHE A 66 -10.22 -10.27 -9.76
C PHE A 66 -10.42 -11.39 -10.80
N ILE A 67 -9.49 -12.36 -10.85
CA ILE A 67 -9.53 -13.45 -11.84
C ILE A 67 -10.31 -14.68 -11.32
N ASN A 68 -10.56 -14.78 -10.02
CA ASN A 68 -11.33 -15.86 -9.37
C ASN A 68 -12.79 -15.46 -9.10
#